data_AF-A0A960SVH0-F1
#
_entry.id   AF-A0A960SVH0-F1
#
_cell.length_a   1.000
_cell.length_b   1.000
_cell.length_c   1.000
_cell.angle_alpha   90.00
_cell.angle_beta   90.00
_cell.angle_gamma   90.00
#
_symmetry.space_group_name_H-M   'P 1'
#
loop_
_entity.id
_entity.type
_entity.pdbx_description
1 polymer ?
#
loop_
_entity_poly.entity_id
_entity_poly.type
_entity_poly.pdbx_seq_one_letter_code
_entity_poly.pdbx_strand_id
1 'polypeptide(L)'
;LTFPSPEMEQGGVRFRHLPNARYDKGKSRTNRVEAEFLVQELVSRLRNPSLPRRSYGVVTFSQAQQALVENLLDEERRKYPEIEQHFGDEPPVEGEPVFVKNLENVQGDERDVIFFSICYGLDEAGKLSMNFGPLNRDGGERRLNVAVTRAKHEVVVFSGLRGDQIDLTRTRARGVKDLKYFLEYAERGPRALIAATSSASTGEADSEFERLVAERIRAAGYDVHHQVGCSGYRIDLGVVDPTSPGRYLLGVECDGATYHRAATARDRDKLRQAVLEDLGWKLHRIWSTDWWHNAESEMEKLLVEITRLRDAREEEIQDQAASDSSSEPEAPKADESELLASSEMSGRIPTHPNGGSSASSVYEIADFTPFKADIAPDRFYDSGYDSILKQLIGHVLEKESPILDELLVNRIARAHGFHRSGRVISDRVLKLAKAHFHLKPDPVGGMFVWLDKDMPESWTLFRTPESEDTSRRIEEICFEEIRAAIPNDPNDDTPVEIARTFGIKRLAAQGRKRIEMTIARCG
;
A
#
# COMPACT_ATOMS: atom_id res chain seq x y z
N LEU A 1 8.36 -7.72 -5.65
CA LEU A 1 8.64 -9.13 -5.96
C LEU A 1 8.19 -9.91 -4.74
N THR A 2 7.40 -10.96 -4.92
CA THR A 2 6.76 -11.66 -3.80
C THR A 2 7.36 -13.06 -3.72
N PHE A 3 7.79 -13.45 -2.54
CA PHE A 3 8.37 -14.76 -2.25
C PHE A 3 7.38 -15.56 -1.39
N PRO A 4 7.35 -16.90 -1.49
CA PRO A 4 6.45 -17.74 -0.70
C PRO A 4 6.87 -17.80 0.78
N SER A 5 5.92 -18.02 1.69
CA SER A 5 6.17 -18.41 3.09
C SER A 5 6.07 -19.94 3.24
N PRO A 6 6.83 -20.57 4.17
CA PRO A 6 6.75 -22.02 4.41
C PRO A 6 5.50 -22.46 5.19
N GLU A 7 4.74 -21.55 5.79
CA GLU A 7 3.53 -21.87 6.58
C GLU A 7 2.25 -21.77 5.72
N MET A 8 1.45 -22.85 5.71
CA MET A 8 0.20 -22.96 4.96
C MET A 8 -1.07 -22.94 5.83
N GLU A 9 -0.98 -23.04 7.16
CA GLU A 9 -2.14 -22.82 8.04
C GLU A 9 -2.44 -21.32 8.21
N GLN A 10 -3.62 -20.91 7.74
CA GLN A 10 -4.09 -19.51 7.71
C GLN A 10 -3.08 -18.50 7.13
N GLY A 11 -2.38 -18.87 6.04
CA GLY A 11 -1.62 -17.92 5.22
C GLY A 11 -2.48 -16.69 4.89
N GLY A 12 -2.08 -15.53 5.40
CA GLY A 12 -2.96 -14.46 5.90
C GLY A 12 -4.04 -13.89 4.98
N VAL A 13 -5.04 -14.70 4.61
CA VAL A 13 -6.20 -14.33 3.79
C VAL A 13 -7.44 -15.07 4.29
N ARG A 14 -8.47 -14.32 4.68
CA ARG A 14 -9.73 -14.83 5.23
C ARG A 14 -10.92 -14.40 4.37
N PHE A 15 -11.70 -15.35 3.85
CA PHE A 15 -12.90 -15.04 3.07
C PHE A 15 -14.17 -14.92 3.93
N ARG A 16 -14.86 -13.79 3.80
CA ARG A 16 -16.18 -13.50 4.37
C ARG A 16 -17.20 -13.53 3.22
N HIS A 17 -17.71 -14.73 2.93
CA HIS A 17 -18.72 -14.93 1.90
C HIS A 17 -20.11 -14.44 2.35
N LEU A 18 -20.73 -13.54 1.57
CA LEU A 18 -22.01 -12.92 1.88
C LEU A 18 -23.07 -13.26 0.80
N PRO A 19 -23.73 -14.44 0.88
CA PRO A 19 -24.61 -14.95 -0.20
C PRO A 19 -25.80 -14.04 -0.54
N ASN A 20 -26.20 -13.17 0.39
CA ASN A 20 -27.32 -12.23 0.25
C ASN A 20 -26.87 -10.84 -0.20
N ALA A 21 -25.56 -10.59 -0.35
CA ALA A 21 -25.06 -9.33 -0.86
C ALA A 21 -25.37 -9.20 -2.36
N ARG A 22 -25.85 -8.03 -2.77
CA ARG A 22 -26.31 -7.74 -4.14
C ARG A 22 -25.63 -6.49 -4.67
N TYR A 23 -25.21 -6.55 -5.93
CA TYR A 23 -24.59 -5.43 -6.61
C TYR A 23 -25.65 -4.59 -7.33
N ASP A 24 -25.93 -3.38 -6.84
CA ASP A 24 -26.92 -2.47 -7.42
C ASP A 24 -26.34 -1.73 -8.63
N LYS A 25 -26.02 -2.50 -9.68
CA LYS A 25 -25.44 -2.01 -10.94
C LYS A 25 -26.25 -0.89 -11.58
N GLY A 26 -27.58 -0.92 -11.43
CA GLY A 26 -28.51 -0.02 -12.11
C GLY A 26 -28.72 1.33 -11.43
N LYS A 27 -28.42 1.45 -10.13
CA LYS A 27 -28.63 2.68 -9.36
C LYS A 27 -27.33 3.16 -8.70
N SER A 28 -27.03 2.74 -7.48
CA SER A 28 -25.90 3.25 -6.69
C SER A 28 -24.53 2.77 -7.19
N ARG A 29 -24.49 1.64 -7.92
CA ARG A 29 -23.27 0.92 -8.31
C ARG A 29 -22.43 0.49 -7.11
N THR A 30 -23.11 0.17 -6.00
CA THR A 30 -22.54 -0.31 -4.73
C THR A 30 -23.12 -1.66 -4.33
N ASN A 31 -22.56 -2.24 -3.26
CA ASN A 31 -23.09 -3.40 -2.56
C ASN A 31 -23.17 -3.06 -1.07
N ARG A 32 -24.38 -2.71 -0.62
CA ARG A 32 -24.63 -2.17 0.72
C ARG A 32 -24.41 -3.20 1.82
N VAL A 33 -24.95 -4.40 1.66
CA VAL A 33 -24.77 -5.51 2.61
C VAL A 33 -23.28 -5.80 2.82
N GLU A 34 -22.49 -5.81 1.74
CA GLU A 34 -21.05 -6.04 1.83
C GLU A 34 -20.31 -4.92 2.60
N ALA A 35 -20.69 -3.65 2.36
CA ALA A 35 -20.12 -2.52 3.08
C ALA A 35 -20.49 -2.51 4.58
N GLU A 36 -21.74 -2.81 4.91
CA GLU A 36 -22.25 -2.86 6.28
C GLU A 36 -21.55 -3.96 7.10
N PHE A 37 -21.42 -5.18 6.55
CA PHE A 37 -20.66 -6.27 7.22
C PHE A 37 -19.17 -5.96 7.37
N LEU A 38 -18.56 -5.28 6.40
CA LEU A 38 -17.15 -4.87 6.45
C LEU A 38 -16.92 -3.86 7.59
N VAL A 39 -17.74 -2.79 7.62
CA VAL A 39 -17.65 -1.75 8.64
C VAL A 39 -17.93 -2.32 10.04
N GLN A 40 -18.92 -3.22 10.18
CA GLN A 40 -19.21 -3.87 11.46
C GLN A 40 -18.03 -4.70 11.99
N GLU A 41 -17.39 -5.52 11.15
CA GLU A 41 -16.19 -6.28 11.55
C GLU A 41 -15.02 -5.35 11.90
N LEU A 42 -14.78 -4.29 11.11
CA LEU A 42 -13.72 -3.32 11.37
C LEU A 42 -13.93 -2.65 12.73
N VAL A 43 -15.11 -2.06 12.96
CA VAL A 43 -15.47 -1.40 14.23
C VAL A 43 -15.39 -2.38 15.40
N SER A 44 -15.82 -3.64 15.22
CA SER A 44 -15.68 -4.68 16.25
C SER A 44 -14.22 -5.02 16.58
N ARG A 45 -13.27 -4.86 15.65
CA ARG A 45 -11.84 -5.06 15.91
C ARG A 45 -11.19 -3.84 16.55
N LEU A 46 -11.50 -2.63 16.07
CA LEU A 46 -10.99 -1.37 16.64
C LEU A 46 -11.39 -1.24 18.12
N ARG A 47 -12.61 -1.66 18.47
CA ARG A 47 -13.16 -1.58 19.84
C ARG A 47 -12.77 -2.73 20.77
N ASN A 48 -12.01 -3.73 20.30
CA ASN A 48 -11.67 -4.90 21.12
C ASN A 48 -10.24 -4.79 21.71
N PRO A 49 -10.09 -4.49 23.02
CA PRO A 49 -8.78 -4.37 23.66
C PRO A 49 -8.07 -5.71 23.85
N SER A 50 -8.74 -6.86 23.66
CA SER A 50 -8.12 -8.19 23.75
C SER A 50 -7.38 -8.61 22.47
N LEU A 51 -7.48 -7.82 21.39
CA LEU A 51 -6.73 -8.07 20.16
C LEU A 51 -5.37 -7.36 20.20
N PRO A 52 -4.32 -7.93 19.59
CA PRO A 52 -3.06 -7.22 19.40
C PRO A 52 -3.28 -5.87 18.72
N ARG A 53 -2.54 -4.84 19.13
CA ARG A 53 -2.51 -3.57 18.40
C ARG A 53 -2.06 -3.84 16.96
N ARG A 54 -2.92 -3.47 16.02
CA ARG A 54 -2.73 -3.63 14.58
C ARG A 54 -3.23 -2.41 13.86
N SER A 55 -2.57 -2.04 12.78
CA SER A 55 -3.07 -1.04 11.84
C SER A 55 -4.05 -1.67 10.85
N TYR A 56 -5.05 -0.91 10.42
CA TYR A 56 -6.13 -1.39 9.55
C TYR A 56 -6.27 -0.52 8.30
N GLY A 57 -6.60 -1.11 7.17
CA GLY A 57 -6.92 -0.37 5.95
C GLY A 57 -8.03 -1.05 5.16
N VAL A 58 -8.87 -0.27 4.49
CA VAL A 58 -9.95 -0.77 3.64
C VAL A 58 -9.67 -0.45 2.18
N VAL A 59 -9.72 -1.49 1.33
CA VAL A 59 -9.56 -1.37 -0.12
C VAL A 59 -10.85 -1.79 -0.80
N THR A 60 -11.41 -0.88 -1.58
CA THR A 60 -12.65 -1.08 -2.32
C THR A 60 -12.40 -1.20 -3.82
N PHE A 61 -13.20 -2.03 -4.49
CA PHE A 61 -13.00 -2.34 -5.92
C PHE A 61 -13.69 -1.33 -6.86
N SER A 62 -14.39 -0.34 -6.30
CA SER A 62 -14.96 0.80 -7.02
C SER A 62 -15.01 2.05 -6.12
N GLN A 63 -14.88 3.24 -6.73
CA GLN A 63 -14.99 4.52 -6.01
C GLN A 63 -16.39 4.73 -5.38
N ALA A 64 -17.45 4.20 -6.00
CA ALA A 64 -18.79 4.26 -5.43
C ALA A 64 -18.90 3.44 -4.14
N GLN A 65 -18.24 2.28 -4.08
CA GLN A 65 -18.16 1.48 -2.87
C GLN A 65 -17.29 2.16 -1.80
N GLN A 66 -16.18 2.81 -2.19
CA GLN A 66 -15.35 3.62 -1.29
C GLN A 66 -16.20 4.63 -0.52
N ALA A 67 -16.95 5.46 -1.25
CA ALA A 67 -17.81 6.50 -0.67
C ALA A 67 -18.91 5.91 0.24
N LEU A 68 -19.46 4.72 -0.08
CA LEU A 68 -20.42 4.07 0.79
C LEU A 68 -19.80 3.58 2.10
N VAL A 69 -18.60 2.96 2.04
CA VAL A 69 -17.87 2.53 3.23
C VAL A 69 -17.46 3.72 4.09
N GLU A 70 -16.98 4.81 3.49
CA GLU A 70 -16.65 6.06 4.20
C GLU A 70 -17.86 6.63 4.95
N ASN A 71 -19.02 6.76 4.28
CA ASN A 71 -20.25 7.25 4.92
C ASN A 71 -20.71 6.36 6.09
N LEU A 72 -20.69 5.03 5.92
CA LEU A 72 -21.07 4.09 6.99
C LEU A 72 -20.08 4.14 8.16
N LEU A 73 -18.79 4.29 7.87
CA LEU A 73 -17.75 4.36 8.90
C LEU A 73 -17.83 5.68 9.68
N ASP A 74 -18.15 6.80 9.02
CA ASP A 74 -18.44 8.09 9.68
C ASP A 74 -19.71 8.05 10.54
N GLU A 75 -20.72 7.25 10.19
CA GLU A 75 -21.87 6.99 11.06
C GLU A 75 -21.50 6.19 12.31
N GLU A 76 -20.67 5.14 12.19
CA GLU A 76 -20.20 4.35 13.33
C GLU A 76 -19.23 5.12 14.23
N ARG A 77 -18.35 5.94 13.65
CA ARG A 77 -17.45 6.86 14.39
C ARG A 77 -18.21 7.81 15.31
N ARG A 78 -19.34 8.34 14.87
CA ARG A 78 -20.23 9.18 15.72
C ARG A 78 -20.91 8.38 16.84
N LYS A 79 -21.14 7.08 16.66
CA LYS A 79 -21.73 6.19 17.68
C LYS A 79 -20.70 5.71 18.70
N TYR A 80 -19.45 5.58 18.27
CA TYR A 80 -18.33 5.04 19.06
C TYR A 80 -17.12 5.98 19.04
N PRO A 81 -17.17 7.15 19.70
CA PRO A 81 -16.06 8.11 19.70
C PRO A 81 -14.71 7.54 20.16
N GLU A 82 -14.71 6.44 20.92
CA GLU A 82 -13.51 5.74 21.34
C GLU A 82 -12.63 5.24 20.18
N ILE A 83 -13.18 5.09 18.97
CA ILE A 83 -12.43 4.64 17.78
C ILE A 83 -11.71 5.77 17.04
N GLU A 84 -11.99 7.05 17.33
CA GLU A 84 -11.42 8.21 16.61
C GLU A 84 -9.88 8.24 16.64
N GLN A 85 -9.27 7.78 17.74
CA GLN A 85 -7.81 7.65 17.86
C GLN A 85 -7.19 6.88 16.68
N HIS A 86 -7.88 5.87 16.14
CA HIS A 86 -7.38 5.07 15.03
C HIS A 86 -7.37 5.82 13.67
N PHE A 87 -8.04 6.98 13.58
CA PHE A 87 -8.16 7.79 12.36
C PHE A 87 -7.39 9.12 12.43
N GLY A 88 -6.95 9.52 13.63
CA GLY A 88 -6.23 10.77 13.89
C GLY A 88 -4.73 10.71 13.64
N ASP A 89 -4.03 11.76 14.10
CA ASP A 89 -2.58 11.93 13.93
C ASP A 89 -1.75 11.03 14.87
N GLU A 90 -2.34 10.54 15.97
CA GLU A 90 -1.71 9.64 16.97
C GLU A 90 -2.42 8.26 17.03
N PRO A 91 -2.38 7.46 15.94
CA PRO A 91 -2.98 6.13 15.93
C PRO A 91 -2.24 5.12 16.83
N PRO A 92 -2.91 4.07 17.35
CA PRO A 92 -2.28 3.06 18.23
C PRO A 92 -1.11 2.27 17.63
N VAL A 93 -0.91 2.36 16.31
CA VAL A 93 0.29 1.97 15.58
C VAL A 93 0.82 3.22 14.87
N GLU A 94 1.96 3.75 15.35
CA GLU A 94 2.49 5.05 14.98
C GLU A 94 2.59 5.26 13.46
N GLY A 95 2.04 6.38 12.97
CA GLY A 95 2.05 6.73 11.53
C GLY A 95 1.11 5.89 10.64
N GLU A 96 0.33 4.95 11.20
CA GLU A 96 -0.54 4.05 10.43
C GLU A 96 -2.04 4.19 10.74
N PRO A 97 -2.66 5.37 10.51
CA PRO A 97 -4.10 5.56 10.73
C PRO A 97 -4.95 4.74 9.76
N VAL A 98 -6.20 4.49 10.13
CA VAL A 98 -7.15 3.75 9.30
C VAL A 98 -7.46 4.51 8.03
N PHE A 99 -7.27 3.87 6.88
CA PHE A 99 -7.65 4.44 5.57
C PHE A 99 -8.81 3.68 4.94
N VAL A 100 -9.57 4.38 4.10
CA VAL A 100 -10.46 3.79 3.10
C VAL A 100 -10.02 4.29 1.73
N LYS A 101 -9.64 3.38 0.83
CA LYS A 101 -9.14 3.69 -0.51
C LYS A 101 -9.75 2.74 -1.53
N ASN A 102 -9.59 3.03 -2.82
CA ASN A 102 -9.98 2.14 -3.91
C ASN A 102 -8.76 1.54 -4.64
N LEU A 103 -8.97 0.52 -5.47
CA LEU A 103 -7.93 -0.15 -6.27
C LEU A 103 -7.10 0.75 -7.19
N GLU A 104 -7.59 1.93 -7.59
CA GLU A 104 -6.84 2.89 -8.41
C GLU A 104 -5.95 3.81 -7.53
N ASN A 105 -6.27 3.95 -6.24
CA ASN A 105 -5.65 4.89 -5.30
C ASN A 105 -4.77 4.23 -4.21
N VAL A 106 -4.85 2.90 -4.02
CA VAL A 106 -4.07 2.19 -2.99
C VAL A 106 -2.61 1.93 -3.43
N GLN A 107 -1.75 2.94 -3.31
CA GLN A 107 -0.34 2.85 -3.69
C GLN A 107 0.60 3.41 -2.62
N GLY A 108 1.35 2.52 -1.95
CA GLY A 108 2.30 2.85 -0.90
C GLY A 108 1.74 2.66 0.50
N ASP A 109 0.41 2.65 0.64
CA ASP A 109 -0.26 2.37 1.90
C ASP A 109 -0.26 0.87 2.23
N GLU A 110 0.36 0.51 3.35
CA GLU A 110 0.42 -0.86 3.88
C GLU A 110 -0.06 -0.86 5.32
N ARG A 111 -0.76 -1.93 5.73
CA ARG A 111 -1.34 -2.08 7.07
C ARG A 111 -1.22 -3.51 7.53
N ASP A 112 -1.29 -3.73 8.83
CA ASP A 112 -1.22 -5.08 9.39
C ASP A 112 -2.41 -5.93 8.91
N VAL A 113 -3.60 -5.34 8.88
CA VAL A 113 -4.82 -5.97 8.34
C VAL A 113 -5.45 -5.12 7.22
N ILE A 114 -5.71 -5.73 6.06
CA ILE A 114 -6.39 -5.09 4.93
C ILE A 114 -7.75 -5.75 4.67
N PHE A 115 -8.80 -4.94 4.69
CA PHE A 115 -10.19 -5.36 4.42
C PHE A 115 -10.51 -5.07 2.95
N PHE A 116 -10.90 -6.09 2.18
CA PHE A 116 -11.30 -5.96 0.78
C PHE A 116 -12.82 -5.97 0.62
N SER A 117 -13.36 -4.92 -0.01
CA SER A 117 -14.73 -4.91 -0.54
C SER A 117 -14.69 -5.13 -2.05
N ILE A 118 -15.04 -6.33 -2.48
CA ILE A 118 -15.11 -6.73 -3.90
C ILE A 118 -16.22 -5.99 -4.65
N CYS A 119 -17.32 -5.64 -3.97
CA CYS A 119 -18.50 -4.91 -4.43
C CYS A 119 -19.30 -5.62 -5.54
N TYR A 120 -18.64 -5.98 -6.64
CA TYR A 120 -19.23 -6.64 -7.80
C TYR A 120 -19.74 -8.04 -7.44
N GLY A 121 -20.93 -8.38 -7.92
CA GLY A 121 -21.57 -9.66 -7.69
C GLY A 121 -22.87 -9.78 -8.49
N LEU A 122 -23.76 -10.66 -8.03
CA LEU A 122 -25.09 -10.81 -8.61
C LEU A 122 -25.94 -9.56 -8.35
N ASP A 123 -26.67 -9.11 -9.36
CA ASP A 123 -27.75 -8.13 -9.18
C ASP A 123 -29.01 -8.78 -8.59
N GLU A 124 -30.06 -8.00 -8.33
CA GLU A 124 -31.35 -8.48 -7.81
C GLU A 124 -32.03 -9.52 -8.71
N ALA A 125 -31.71 -9.56 -10.00
CA ALA A 125 -32.20 -10.57 -10.93
C ALA A 125 -31.31 -11.84 -10.97
N GLY A 126 -30.33 -11.95 -10.06
CA GLY A 126 -29.39 -13.06 -10.00
C GLY A 126 -28.35 -13.07 -11.12
N LYS A 127 -28.15 -11.95 -11.83
CA LYS A 127 -27.30 -11.88 -13.02
C LYS A 127 -25.93 -11.29 -12.71
N LEU A 128 -24.87 -11.96 -13.19
CA LEU A 128 -23.50 -11.45 -13.10
C LEU A 128 -23.09 -10.65 -14.34
N SER A 129 -22.60 -9.43 -14.08
CA SER A 129 -21.98 -8.55 -15.07
C SER A 129 -20.48 -8.79 -15.16
N MET A 130 -19.94 -9.12 -16.33
CA MET A 130 -18.49 -9.30 -16.56
C MET A 130 -17.71 -7.98 -16.69
N ASN A 131 -18.20 -6.92 -16.02
CA ASN A 131 -17.58 -5.61 -15.94
C ASN A 131 -17.36 -5.27 -14.47
N PHE A 132 -16.12 -5.49 -14.05
CA PHE A 132 -15.53 -5.27 -12.73
C PHE A 132 -14.72 -3.96 -12.70
N GLY A 133 -15.10 -2.97 -13.53
CA GLY A 133 -14.55 -1.62 -13.52
C GLY A 133 -13.04 -1.58 -13.79
N PRO A 134 -12.21 -1.08 -12.86
CA PRO A 134 -10.75 -0.95 -13.06
C PRO A 134 -10.03 -2.26 -13.40
N LEU A 135 -10.58 -3.42 -13.03
CA LEU A 135 -9.99 -4.74 -13.32
C LEU A 135 -10.18 -5.22 -14.76
N ASN A 136 -11.15 -4.63 -15.49
CA ASN A 136 -11.34 -4.89 -16.91
C ASN A 136 -10.42 -4.05 -17.81
N ARG A 137 -9.75 -3.04 -17.25
CA ARG A 137 -8.82 -2.15 -17.96
C ARG A 137 -7.40 -2.73 -17.96
N ASP A 138 -6.56 -2.26 -18.87
CA ASP A 138 -5.13 -2.60 -18.88
C ASP A 138 -4.45 -2.23 -17.56
N GLY A 139 -3.56 -3.10 -17.08
CA GLY A 139 -2.96 -2.99 -15.76
C GLY A 139 -3.90 -3.36 -14.60
N GLY A 140 -5.11 -3.84 -14.86
CA GLY A 140 -6.04 -4.32 -13.83
C GLY A 140 -5.43 -5.43 -12.96
N GLU A 141 -4.64 -6.31 -13.57
CA GLU A 141 -3.86 -7.35 -12.89
C GLU A 141 -2.83 -6.75 -11.91
N ARG A 142 -2.20 -5.64 -12.29
CA ARG A 142 -1.22 -4.94 -11.44
C ARG A 142 -1.92 -4.26 -10.26
N ARG A 143 -3.08 -3.64 -10.48
CA ARG A 143 -3.89 -3.03 -9.40
C ARG A 143 -4.31 -4.07 -8.37
N LEU A 144 -4.79 -5.24 -8.83
CA LEU A 144 -5.14 -6.35 -7.93
C LEU A 144 -3.93 -6.85 -7.14
N ASN A 145 -2.82 -7.19 -7.82
CA ASN A 145 -1.61 -7.68 -7.16
C ASN A 145 -1.06 -6.67 -6.14
N VAL A 146 -1.03 -5.38 -6.51
CA VAL A 146 -0.59 -4.28 -5.62
C VAL A 146 -1.47 -4.18 -4.39
N ALA A 147 -2.79 -4.32 -4.53
CA ALA A 147 -3.71 -4.30 -3.40
C ALA A 147 -3.53 -5.53 -2.50
N VAL A 148 -3.37 -6.73 -3.08
CA VAL A 148 -3.21 -7.99 -2.33
C VAL A 148 -1.96 -7.95 -1.46
N THR A 149 -0.87 -7.35 -1.95
CA THR A 149 0.38 -7.18 -1.20
C THR A 149 0.36 -5.99 -0.21
N ARG A 150 -0.80 -5.47 0.23
CA ARG A 150 -0.85 -4.37 1.22
C ARG A 150 -1.03 -4.81 2.66
N ALA A 151 -1.39 -6.07 2.90
CA ALA A 151 -1.42 -6.63 4.25
C ALA A 151 -0.03 -7.10 4.66
N LYS A 152 0.43 -6.71 5.84
CA LYS A 152 1.61 -7.30 6.48
C LYS A 152 1.28 -8.63 7.18
N HIS A 153 0.06 -8.77 7.71
CA HIS A 153 -0.37 -9.96 8.46
C HIS A 153 -1.65 -10.63 7.94
N GLU A 154 -2.71 -9.87 7.60
CA GLU A 154 -4.03 -10.46 7.26
C GLU A 154 -4.79 -9.66 6.18
N VAL A 155 -5.34 -10.34 5.17
CA VAL A 155 -6.34 -9.81 4.24
C VAL A 155 -7.71 -10.39 4.59
N VAL A 156 -8.73 -9.57 4.79
CA VAL A 156 -10.11 -10.03 5.01
C VAL A 156 -10.96 -9.67 3.80
N VAL A 157 -11.37 -10.67 3.02
CA VAL A 157 -12.06 -10.49 1.73
C VAL A 157 -13.56 -10.64 1.89
N PHE A 158 -14.31 -9.56 1.72
CA PHE A 158 -15.77 -9.54 1.75
C PHE A 158 -16.31 -9.61 0.33
N SER A 159 -17.14 -10.63 0.05
CA SER A 159 -17.78 -10.75 -1.27
C SER A 159 -19.07 -11.55 -1.23
N GLY A 160 -20.06 -11.09 -2.00
CA GLY A 160 -21.21 -11.92 -2.41
C GLY A 160 -20.97 -12.76 -3.66
N LEU A 161 -19.75 -12.73 -4.21
CA LEU A 161 -19.34 -13.42 -5.43
C LEU A 161 -18.28 -14.48 -5.11
N ARG A 162 -18.45 -15.69 -5.66
CA ARG A 162 -17.43 -16.75 -5.66
C ARG A 162 -16.66 -16.76 -6.97
N GLY A 163 -15.43 -17.26 -6.93
CA GLY A 163 -14.59 -17.32 -8.13
C GLY A 163 -15.13 -18.27 -9.20
N ASP A 164 -15.82 -19.35 -8.82
CA ASP A 164 -16.47 -20.28 -9.77
C ASP A 164 -17.62 -19.63 -10.56
N GLN A 165 -18.27 -18.60 -10.03
CA GLN A 165 -19.29 -17.82 -10.73
C GLN A 165 -18.70 -16.88 -11.81
N ILE A 166 -17.38 -16.64 -11.82
CA ILE A 166 -16.71 -15.82 -12.84
C ILE A 166 -16.38 -16.68 -14.07
N ASP A 167 -17.16 -16.47 -15.13
CA ASP A 167 -16.99 -17.13 -16.42
C ASP A 167 -15.94 -16.41 -17.29
N LEU A 168 -14.75 -17.03 -17.39
CA LEU A 168 -13.62 -16.54 -18.19
C LEU A 168 -13.84 -16.64 -19.71
N THR A 169 -14.85 -17.37 -20.21
CA THR A 169 -15.15 -17.38 -21.65
C THR A 169 -15.75 -16.05 -22.11
N ARG A 170 -16.38 -15.31 -21.18
CA ARG A 170 -17.08 -14.05 -21.42
C ARG A 170 -16.21 -12.79 -21.22
N THR A 171 -14.92 -12.94 -20.92
CA THR A 171 -13.99 -11.82 -20.73
C THR A 171 -12.55 -12.20 -21.08
N ARG A 172 -11.78 -11.27 -21.67
CA ARG A 172 -10.34 -11.44 -21.93
C ARG A 172 -9.44 -10.66 -20.97
N ALA A 173 -10.02 -9.92 -20.03
CA ALA A 173 -9.26 -9.04 -19.14
C ALA A 173 -8.46 -9.83 -18.11
N ARG A 174 -7.13 -9.61 -18.06
CA ARG A 174 -6.22 -10.33 -17.17
C ARG A 174 -6.57 -10.13 -15.70
N GLY A 175 -6.88 -8.90 -15.28
CA GLY A 175 -7.29 -8.59 -13.91
C GLY A 175 -8.54 -9.33 -13.44
N VAL A 176 -9.46 -9.70 -14.35
CA VAL A 176 -10.66 -10.49 -14.01
C VAL A 176 -10.32 -11.99 -13.87
N LYS A 177 -9.38 -12.50 -14.67
CA LYS A 177 -8.83 -13.85 -14.51
C LYS A 177 -8.09 -13.99 -13.18
N ASP A 178 -7.27 -13.01 -12.83
CA ASP A 178 -6.52 -13.04 -11.58
C ASP A 178 -7.45 -12.82 -10.35
N LEU A 179 -8.53 -12.04 -10.48
CA LEU A 179 -9.59 -11.95 -9.46
C LEU A 179 -10.26 -13.29 -9.18
N LYS A 180 -10.62 -14.06 -10.22
CA LYS A 180 -11.21 -15.40 -10.05
C LYS A 180 -10.33 -16.29 -9.19
N TYR A 181 -9.04 -16.39 -9.51
CA TYR A 181 -8.11 -17.21 -8.74
C TYR A 181 -7.89 -16.68 -7.32
N PHE A 182 -7.87 -15.36 -7.13
CA PHE A 182 -7.79 -14.76 -5.80
C PHE A 182 -9.00 -15.11 -4.93
N LEU A 183 -10.22 -15.10 -5.49
CA LEU A 183 -11.42 -15.51 -4.76
C LEU A 183 -11.44 -17.03 -4.48
N GLU A 184 -11.00 -17.87 -5.42
CA GLU A 184 -10.87 -19.31 -5.21
C GLU A 184 -9.85 -19.65 -4.11
N TYR A 185 -8.71 -18.94 -4.10
CA TYR A 185 -7.71 -19.03 -3.04
C TYR A 185 -8.26 -18.56 -1.69
N ALA A 186 -8.92 -17.41 -1.63
CA ALA A 186 -9.47 -16.89 -0.38
C ALA A 186 -10.57 -17.79 0.19
N GLU A 187 -11.46 -18.32 -0.66
CA GLU A 187 -12.61 -19.13 -0.24
C GLU A 187 -12.22 -20.49 0.37
N ARG A 188 -11.14 -21.10 -0.15
CA ARG A 188 -10.84 -22.52 0.06
C ARG A 188 -9.37 -22.78 0.46
N GLY A 189 -8.60 -21.72 0.66
CA GLY A 189 -7.16 -21.75 0.94
C GLY A 189 -6.32 -22.26 -0.24
N PRO A 190 -5.02 -22.51 0.01
CA PRO A 190 -4.11 -23.09 -0.99
C PRO A 190 -4.65 -24.37 -1.63
N ARG A 191 -5.38 -25.19 -0.86
CA ARG A 191 -5.96 -26.48 -1.27
C ARG A 191 -6.88 -26.42 -2.49
N ALA A 192 -7.56 -25.31 -2.79
CA ALA A 192 -8.37 -25.24 -4.02
C ALA A 192 -7.72 -24.53 -5.19
N LEU A 193 -6.67 -23.72 -4.99
CA LEU A 193 -5.82 -23.37 -6.13
C LEU A 193 -5.19 -24.67 -6.67
N ILE A 194 -4.79 -25.57 -5.76
CA ILE A 194 -4.37 -26.94 -6.05
C ILE A 194 -5.50 -27.76 -6.71
N ALA A 195 -6.74 -27.78 -6.20
CA ALA A 195 -7.82 -28.56 -6.82
C ALA A 195 -8.27 -28.02 -8.21
N ALA A 196 -8.23 -26.70 -8.41
CA ALA A 196 -8.57 -26.06 -9.68
C ALA A 196 -7.49 -26.25 -10.75
N THR A 197 -6.20 -26.32 -10.36
CA THR A 197 -5.11 -26.75 -11.26
C THR A 197 -5.04 -28.27 -11.41
N SER A 198 -5.49 -29.06 -10.43
CA SER A 198 -5.59 -30.53 -10.54
C SER A 198 -6.54 -30.98 -11.66
N SER A 199 -7.46 -30.11 -12.10
CA SER A 199 -8.35 -30.36 -13.25
C SER A 199 -7.75 -29.91 -14.60
N ALA A 200 -6.59 -29.24 -14.60
CA ALA A 200 -5.84 -28.86 -15.79
C ALA A 200 -4.34 -28.68 -15.44
N SER A 201 -3.59 -29.78 -15.59
CA SER A 201 -2.15 -29.94 -15.38
C SER A 201 -1.65 -29.74 -13.93
N THR A 202 -1.11 -30.83 -13.38
CA THR A 202 0.16 -30.78 -12.63
C THR A 202 1.08 -29.74 -13.26
N GLY A 203 1.62 -28.81 -12.46
CA GLY A 203 2.73 -27.99 -12.96
C GLY A 203 3.83 -28.92 -13.45
N GLU A 204 4.11 -28.91 -14.76
CA GLU A 204 5.21 -29.68 -15.30
C GLU A 204 6.49 -29.18 -14.63
N ALA A 205 7.39 -30.12 -14.30
CA ALA A 205 8.69 -29.77 -13.76
C ALA A 205 9.45 -28.93 -14.81
N ASP A 206 10.13 -27.85 -14.39
CA ASP A 206 10.87 -26.99 -15.34
C ASP A 206 12.08 -27.76 -15.94
N SER A 207 12.46 -28.89 -15.34
CA SER A 207 13.44 -29.84 -15.84
C SER A 207 13.10 -31.30 -15.51
N GLU A 208 13.61 -32.23 -16.33
CA GLU A 208 13.54 -33.68 -16.03
C GLU A 208 14.29 -34.04 -14.73
N PHE A 209 15.29 -33.25 -14.36
CA PHE A 209 16.04 -33.38 -13.11
C PHE A 209 15.13 -33.14 -11.88
N GLU A 210 14.38 -32.04 -11.82
CA GLU A 210 13.38 -31.78 -10.76
C GLU A 210 12.37 -32.92 -10.63
N ARG A 211 11.91 -33.48 -11.76
CA ARG A 211 10.97 -34.60 -11.78
C ARG A 211 11.56 -35.85 -11.10
N LEU A 212 12.80 -36.20 -11.43
CA LEU A 212 13.50 -37.36 -10.84
C LEU A 212 13.77 -37.18 -9.35
N VAL A 213 14.13 -35.97 -8.90
CA VAL A 213 14.28 -35.64 -7.47
C VAL A 213 12.94 -35.81 -6.75
N ALA A 214 11.86 -35.24 -7.29
CA ALA A 214 10.53 -35.33 -6.69
C ALA A 214 9.98 -36.76 -6.63
N GLU A 215 10.21 -37.58 -7.65
CA GLU A 215 9.85 -39.01 -7.66
C GLU A 215 10.55 -39.78 -6.53
N ARG A 216 11.83 -39.49 -6.25
CA ARG A 216 12.57 -40.13 -5.15
C ARG A 216 12.14 -39.64 -3.76
N ILE A 217 11.82 -38.35 -3.59
CA ILE A 217 11.26 -37.83 -2.33
C ILE A 217 9.92 -38.53 -2.01
N ARG A 218 9.05 -38.69 -3.01
CA ARG A 218 7.78 -39.43 -2.86
C ARG A 218 7.99 -40.92 -2.57
N ALA A 219 8.97 -41.56 -3.21
CA ALA A 219 9.32 -42.95 -2.93
C ALA A 219 9.84 -43.17 -1.50
N ALA A 220 10.45 -42.14 -0.88
CA ALA A 220 10.86 -42.15 0.53
C ALA A 220 9.73 -41.86 1.53
N GLY A 221 8.48 -41.66 1.06
CA GLY A 221 7.30 -41.48 1.91
C GLY A 221 6.93 -40.03 2.24
N TYR A 222 7.58 -39.04 1.63
CA TYR A 222 7.28 -37.61 1.84
C TYR A 222 6.50 -37.03 0.66
N ASP A 223 5.48 -36.21 0.94
CA ASP A 223 4.80 -35.47 -0.13
C ASP A 223 5.61 -34.24 -0.56
N VAL A 224 5.55 -33.90 -1.84
CA VAL A 224 6.35 -32.81 -2.42
C VAL A 224 5.59 -32.08 -3.53
N HIS A 225 5.56 -30.75 -3.41
CA HIS A 225 4.91 -29.86 -4.36
C HIS A 225 5.95 -29.22 -5.29
N HIS A 226 5.69 -29.19 -6.60
CA HIS A 226 6.55 -28.48 -7.56
C HIS A 226 6.25 -26.98 -7.57
N GLN A 227 7.28 -26.17 -7.85
CA GLN A 227 7.15 -24.78 -8.27
C GLN A 227 6.36 -23.90 -7.28
N VAL A 228 6.71 -24.03 -5.99
CA VAL A 228 6.05 -23.35 -4.87
C VAL A 228 6.32 -21.84 -4.93
N GLY A 229 5.27 -21.05 -5.16
CA GLY A 229 5.34 -19.58 -5.18
C GLY A 229 4.44 -18.93 -6.23
N CYS A 230 4.51 -17.60 -6.31
CA CYS A 230 3.75 -16.77 -7.27
C CYS A 230 4.67 -15.72 -7.90
N SER A 231 4.42 -15.36 -9.16
CA SER A 231 5.30 -14.52 -10.00
C SER A 231 6.62 -15.23 -10.39
N GLY A 232 7.62 -14.47 -10.84
CA GLY A 232 8.89 -14.96 -11.40
C GLY A 232 9.95 -15.40 -10.39
N TYR A 233 9.55 -15.73 -9.15
CA TYR A 233 10.39 -16.33 -8.12
C TYR A 233 9.61 -17.49 -7.50
N ARG A 234 10.16 -18.69 -7.57
CA ARG A 234 9.57 -19.93 -7.11
C ARG A 234 10.66 -20.82 -6.50
N ILE A 235 10.25 -21.71 -5.61
CA ILE A 235 11.08 -22.79 -5.11
C ILE A 235 10.74 -24.04 -5.92
N ASP A 236 11.75 -24.73 -6.42
CA ASP A 236 11.57 -25.76 -7.44
C ASP A 236 10.77 -26.95 -6.89
N LEU A 237 11.05 -27.36 -5.65
CA LEU A 237 10.25 -28.33 -4.88
C LEU A 237 10.06 -27.89 -3.41
N GLY A 238 8.87 -28.10 -2.84
CA GLY A 238 8.62 -27.95 -1.40
C GLY A 238 8.19 -29.27 -0.76
N VAL A 239 8.96 -29.76 0.21
CA VAL A 239 8.69 -30.98 0.99
C VAL A 239 7.67 -30.65 2.08
N VAL A 240 6.52 -31.32 2.06
CA VAL A 240 5.41 -31.06 2.99
C VAL A 240 5.72 -31.67 4.37
N ASP A 241 5.35 -30.96 5.43
CA ASP A 241 5.44 -31.45 6.81
C ASP A 241 4.38 -32.54 7.08
N PRO A 242 4.77 -33.78 7.41
CA PRO A 242 3.82 -34.86 7.73
C PRO A 242 3.06 -34.63 9.04
N THR A 243 3.66 -33.91 10.00
CA THR A 243 3.06 -33.64 11.32
C THR A 243 2.07 -32.47 11.26
N SER A 244 2.31 -31.53 10.34
CA SER A 244 1.50 -30.33 10.14
C SER A 244 1.12 -30.20 8.66
N PRO A 245 0.03 -30.86 8.17
CA PRO A 245 -0.43 -30.87 6.77
C PRO A 245 -0.93 -29.49 6.28
N GLY A 246 0.01 -28.56 6.22
CA GLY A 246 -0.19 -27.16 6.53
C GLY A 246 1.13 -26.38 6.65
N ARG A 247 2.28 -26.97 6.33
CA ARG A 247 3.62 -26.36 6.34
C ARG A 247 4.57 -27.10 5.39
N TYR A 248 5.66 -26.47 4.99
CA TYR A 248 6.80 -27.13 4.35
C TYR A 248 7.96 -27.28 5.34
N LEU A 249 8.58 -28.47 5.40
CA LEU A 249 9.81 -28.70 6.17
C LEU A 249 11.03 -28.10 5.47
N LEU A 250 11.07 -28.23 4.14
CA LEU A 250 12.26 -27.98 3.32
C LEU A 250 11.88 -27.53 1.93
N GLY A 251 12.49 -26.44 1.45
CA GLY A 251 12.53 -26.10 0.03
C GLY A 251 13.75 -26.76 -0.61
N VAL A 252 13.58 -27.44 -1.74
CA VAL A 252 14.68 -27.99 -2.52
C VAL A 252 14.88 -27.14 -3.77
N GLU A 253 16.11 -26.66 -3.97
CA GLU A 253 16.52 -25.97 -5.18
C GLU A 253 17.26 -26.92 -6.12
N CYS A 254 16.84 -26.98 -7.38
CA CYS A 254 17.44 -27.78 -8.44
C CYS A 254 17.98 -26.83 -9.52
N ASP A 255 19.27 -26.88 -9.84
CA ASP A 255 19.86 -26.12 -10.94
C ASP A 255 19.40 -26.66 -12.31
N GLY A 256 18.28 -26.12 -12.82
CA GLY A 256 17.81 -26.39 -14.17
C GLY A 256 18.82 -25.98 -15.25
N ALA A 257 18.69 -26.56 -16.45
CA ALA A 257 19.63 -26.41 -17.58
C ALA A 257 19.86 -24.97 -18.11
N THR A 258 19.20 -23.96 -17.53
CA THR A 258 19.40 -22.53 -17.82
C THR A 258 20.65 -21.94 -17.13
N TYR A 259 21.31 -22.69 -16.24
CA TYR A 259 22.36 -22.21 -15.33
C TYR A 259 23.63 -21.60 -15.99
N HIS A 260 23.87 -21.79 -17.29
CA HIS A 260 25.14 -21.44 -17.95
C HIS A 260 25.25 -20.04 -18.59
N ARG A 261 24.37 -19.07 -18.31
CA ARG A 261 24.44 -17.72 -18.93
C ARG A 261 24.23 -16.52 -18.00
N ALA A 262 25.21 -16.19 -17.15
CA ALA A 262 25.69 -14.81 -16.90
C ALA A 262 26.71 -14.74 -15.74
N ALA A 263 27.65 -13.79 -15.82
CA ALA A 263 28.63 -13.51 -14.75
C ALA A 263 28.03 -12.82 -13.50
N THR A 264 26.74 -12.49 -13.49
CA THR A 264 26.03 -11.78 -12.41
C THR A 264 25.10 -12.68 -11.58
N ALA A 265 25.26 -14.00 -11.66
CA ALA A 265 24.43 -14.97 -10.94
C ALA A 265 24.72 -15.03 -9.43
N ARG A 266 25.99 -15.02 -9.00
CA ARG A 266 26.39 -15.34 -7.62
C ARG A 266 25.85 -14.39 -6.55
N ASP A 267 25.84 -13.08 -6.80
CA ASP A 267 25.34 -12.11 -5.81
C ASP A 267 23.81 -12.09 -5.75
N ARG A 268 23.16 -12.46 -6.86
CA ARG A 268 21.70 -12.63 -6.93
C ARG A 268 21.24 -13.90 -6.21
N ASP A 269 22.00 -14.99 -6.32
CA ASP A 269 21.75 -16.24 -5.60
C ASP A 269 21.89 -16.05 -4.08
N LYS A 270 22.96 -15.38 -3.63
CA LYS A 270 23.13 -15.04 -2.21
C LYS A 270 21.99 -14.19 -1.66
N LEU A 271 21.53 -13.19 -2.43
CA LEU A 271 20.40 -12.35 -2.04
C LEU A 271 19.08 -13.14 -2.06
N ARG A 272 18.85 -14.02 -3.03
CA ARG A 272 17.70 -14.92 -3.12
C ARG A 272 17.63 -15.84 -1.90
N GLN A 273 18.74 -16.52 -1.59
CA GLN A 273 18.85 -17.42 -0.46
C GLN A 273 18.57 -16.68 0.86
N ALA A 274 19.26 -15.55 1.10
CA ALA A 274 19.05 -14.74 2.30
C ALA A 274 17.60 -14.28 2.48
N VAL A 275 16.91 -13.87 1.41
CA VAL A 275 15.49 -13.44 1.47
C VAL A 275 14.55 -14.62 1.74
N LEU A 276 14.82 -15.81 1.20
CA LEU A 276 14.01 -17.00 1.48
C LEU A 276 14.23 -17.52 2.91
N GLU A 277 15.48 -17.48 3.40
CA GLU A 277 15.84 -17.85 4.77
C GLU A 277 15.24 -16.86 5.80
N ASP A 278 15.22 -15.56 5.51
CA ASP A 278 14.56 -14.51 6.31
C ASP A 278 13.03 -14.69 6.38
N LEU A 279 12.43 -15.26 5.31
CA LEU A 279 11.03 -15.70 5.27
C LEU A 279 10.80 -17.08 5.94
N GLY A 280 11.81 -17.63 6.61
CA GLY A 280 11.71 -18.87 7.40
C GLY A 280 11.96 -20.16 6.62
N TRP A 281 12.33 -20.12 5.34
CA TRP A 281 12.64 -21.35 4.61
C TRP A 281 13.94 -21.99 5.08
N LYS A 282 13.90 -23.30 5.29
CA LYS A 282 15.09 -24.15 5.18
C LYS A 282 15.24 -24.53 3.72
N LEU A 283 16.43 -24.35 3.16
CA LEU A 283 16.74 -24.64 1.77
C LEU A 283 17.82 -25.73 1.66
N HIS A 284 17.60 -26.68 0.77
CA HIS A 284 18.57 -27.71 0.39
C HIS A 284 18.80 -27.63 -1.12
N ARG A 285 20.04 -27.42 -1.56
CA ARG A 285 20.36 -27.31 -2.99
C ARG A 285 20.97 -28.61 -3.49
N ILE A 286 20.44 -29.14 -4.58
CA ILE A 286 20.98 -30.30 -5.29
C ILE A 286 21.53 -29.80 -6.62
N TRP A 287 22.82 -30.06 -6.87
CA TRP A 287 23.46 -29.76 -8.14
C TRP A 287 23.26 -30.91 -9.12
N SER A 288 22.88 -30.59 -10.34
CA SER A 288 22.63 -31.51 -11.44
C SER A 288 23.89 -32.30 -11.78
N THR A 289 25.06 -31.67 -11.72
CA THR A 289 26.37 -32.32 -11.86
C THR A 289 26.60 -33.42 -10.85
N ASP A 290 26.21 -33.17 -9.59
CA ASP A 290 26.47 -34.06 -8.46
C ASP A 290 25.43 -35.19 -8.46
N TRP A 291 24.19 -34.87 -8.80
CA TRP A 291 23.11 -35.84 -9.05
C TRP A 291 23.45 -36.83 -10.17
N TRP A 292 23.91 -36.35 -11.34
CA TRP A 292 24.30 -37.23 -12.44
C TRP A 292 25.57 -38.04 -12.14
N HIS A 293 26.41 -37.58 -11.20
CA HIS A 293 27.58 -38.35 -10.74
C HIS A 293 27.21 -39.40 -9.68
N ASN A 294 26.37 -39.08 -8.68
CA ASN A 294 25.91 -40.01 -7.65
C ASN A 294 24.57 -39.58 -7.01
N ALA A 295 23.46 -39.82 -7.72
CA ALA A 295 22.11 -39.53 -7.24
C ALA A 295 21.73 -40.24 -5.93
N GLU A 296 22.34 -41.39 -5.61
CA GLU A 296 22.11 -42.05 -4.31
C GLU A 296 22.70 -41.26 -3.15
N SER A 297 23.93 -40.75 -3.30
CA SER A 297 24.58 -39.93 -2.27
C SER A 297 23.88 -38.59 -2.06
N GLU A 298 23.44 -37.92 -3.12
CA GLU A 298 22.70 -36.66 -2.97
C GLU A 298 21.30 -36.89 -2.38
N MET A 299 20.64 -38.01 -2.72
CA MET A 299 19.38 -38.39 -2.09
C MET A 299 19.56 -38.75 -0.60
N GLU A 300 20.63 -39.44 -0.23
CA GLU A 300 20.95 -39.77 1.16
C GLU A 300 21.13 -38.50 2.01
N LYS A 301 21.91 -37.51 1.51
CA LYS A 301 22.07 -36.20 2.17
C LYS A 301 20.75 -35.46 2.33
N LEU A 302 19.90 -35.46 1.29
CA LEU A 302 18.58 -34.83 1.33
C LEU A 302 17.69 -35.49 2.39
N LEU A 303 17.64 -36.83 2.43
CA LEU A 303 16.83 -37.58 3.40
C LEU A 303 17.32 -37.40 4.84
N VAL A 304 18.63 -37.32 5.06
CA VAL A 304 19.20 -36.99 6.37
C VAL A 304 18.73 -35.61 6.84
N GLU A 305 18.75 -34.60 5.98
CA GLU A 305 18.31 -33.24 6.35
C GLU A 305 16.78 -33.17 6.56
N ILE A 306 15.96 -33.83 5.71
CA ILE A 306 14.51 -33.94 5.93
C ILE A 306 14.19 -34.63 7.27
N THR A 307 14.90 -35.72 7.58
CA THR A 307 14.74 -36.46 8.84
C THR A 307 15.10 -35.59 10.03
N ARG A 308 16.25 -34.91 9.98
CA ARG A 308 16.70 -33.99 11.03
C ARG A 308 15.71 -32.84 11.29
N LEU A 309 15.16 -32.25 10.22
CA LEU A 309 14.19 -31.16 10.33
C LEU A 309 12.83 -31.63 10.88
N ARG A 310 12.41 -32.86 10.58
CA ARG A 310 11.26 -33.50 11.21
C ARG A 310 11.51 -33.73 12.70
N ASP A 311 12.63 -34.36 13.05
CA ASP A 311 12.90 -34.78 14.43
C ASP A 311 13.03 -33.55 15.37
N ALA A 312 13.74 -32.51 14.94
CA ALA A 312 13.80 -31.25 15.67
C ALA A 312 12.42 -30.57 15.83
N ARG A 313 11.50 -30.77 14.87
CA ARG A 313 10.14 -30.24 14.95
C ARG A 313 9.26 -31.04 15.92
N GLU A 314 9.45 -32.35 16.00
CA GLU A 314 8.78 -33.21 16.99
C GLU A 314 9.20 -32.86 18.43
N GLU A 315 10.46 -32.44 18.63
CA GLU A 315 10.95 -31.89 19.92
C GLU A 315 10.30 -30.53 20.24
N GLU A 316 10.30 -29.56 19.31
CA GLU A 316 9.66 -28.24 19.48
C GLU A 316 8.18 -28.34 19.89
N ILE A 317 7.42 -29.27 19.30
CA ILE A 317 6.00 -29.46 19.58
C ILE A 317 5.78 -30.03 21.00
N GLN A 318 6.70 -30.88 21.49
CA GLN A 318 6.62 -31.44 22.84
C GLN A 318 6.92 -30.39 23.92
N ASP A 319 7.92 -29.53 23.70
CA ASP A 319 8.26 -28.44 24.62
C ASP A 319 7.14 -27.40 24.72
N GLN A 320 6.51 -27.04 23.60
CA GLN A 320 5.36 -26.11 23.58
C GLN A 320 4.16 -26.68 24.35
N ALA A 321 3.86 -27.96 24.19
CA ALA A 321 2.77 -28.62 24.92
C ALA A 321 2.99 -28.70 26.45
N ALA A 322 4.24 -28.70 26.91
CA ALA A 322 4.56 -28.65 28.34
C ALA A 322 4.36 -27.24 28.93
N SER A 323 4.74 -26.20 28.19
CA SER A 323 4.66 -24.79 28.58
C SER A 323 3.24 -24.32 28.90
N ASP A 324 2.29 -24.59 27.99
CA ASP A 324 0.92 -24.05 28.04
C ASP A 324 0.07 -24.55 29.22
N SER A 325 0.55 -25.53 30.00
CA SER A 325 -0.16 -26.06 31.17
C SER A 325 -0.05 -25.21 32.45
N SER A 326 0.70 -24.09 32.42
CA SER A 326 1.30 -23.50 33.64
C SER A 326 1.02 -22.02 33.95
N SER A 327 0.09 -21.34 33.25
CA SER A 327 -0.22 -19.92 33.56
C SER A 327 -1.72 -19.58 33.58
N GLU A 328 -2.15 -18.93 34.68
CA GLU A 328 -3.51 -18.46 34.96
C GLU A 328 -3.45 -16.94 35.27
N PRO A 329 -4.32 -16.09 34.71
CA PRO A 329 -4.14 -14.62 34.77
C PRO A 329 -4.87 -13.94 35.95
N GLU A 330 -4.16 -13.03 36.63
CA GLU A 330 -4.68 -12.19 37.73
C GLU A 330 -4.89 -10.72 37.27
N ALA A 331 -5.83 -9.98 37.89
CA ALA A 331 -6.23 -8.62 37.46
C ALA A 331 -6.47 -7.64 38.64
N PRO A 332 -6.09 -6.35 38.46
CA PRO A 332 -6.80 -5.21 39.08
C PRO A 332 -7.10 -4.08 38.06
N LYS A 333 -8.32 -3.54 37.96
CA LYS A 333 -9.01 -2.48 38.76
C LYS A 333 -8.72 -1.02 38.35
N ALA A 334 -9.75 -0.17 38.47
CA ALA A 334 -9.87 1.19 37.93
C ALA A 334 -9.91 2.28 39.04
N ASP A 335 -9.89 3.57 38.66
CA ASP A 335 -10.31 4.70 39.51
C ASP A 335 -10.82 5.93 38.69
N GLU A 336 -11.46 6.88 39.37
CA GLU A 336 -12.18 8.07 38.85
C GLU A 336 -11.62 9.39 39.50
N SER A 337 -11.98 10.66 39.22
CA SER A 337 -12.92 11.36 38.31
C SER A 337 -12.48 12.86 38.14
N GLU A 338 -13.30 13.69 37.47
CA GLU A 338 -13.49 15.18 37.58
C GLU A 338 -13.14 16.00 36.29
N LEU A 339 -14.06 16.71 35.58
CA LEU A 339 -14.97 17.87 35.91
C LEU A 339 -14.18 19.20 36.05
N LEU A 340 -14.41 20.31 35.32
CA LEU A 340 -15.64 21.01 34.88
C LEU A 340 -15.43 22.00 33.67
N ALA A 341 -16.50 22.20 32.87
CA ALA A 341 -17.17 23.46 32.40
C ALA A 341 -16.43 24.83 32.31
N SER A 342 -16.84 25.87 31.53
CA SER A 342 -17.72 26.09 30.35
C SER A 342 -17.84 27.61 30.03
N SER A 343 -18.42 28.00 28.88
CA SER A 343 -19.21 29.25 28.59
C SER A 343 -18.71 30.23 27.49
N GLU A 344 -19.66 30.99 26.93
CA GLU A 344 -19.67 31.63 25.60
C GLU A 344 -19.75 33.18 25.64
N MET A 345 -19.69 33.84 24.46
CA MET A 345 -20.77 34.71 23.91
C MET A 345 -20.39 36.12 23.35
N SER A 346 -20.57 36.28 22.03
CA SER A 346 -21.09 37.45 21.25
C SER A 346 -20.52 38.90 21.38
N GLY A 347 -19.84 39.36 20.31
CA GLY A 347 -20.49 40.21 19.27
C GLY A 347 -20.37 41.77 19.29
N ARG A 348 -19.95 42.37 18.15
CA ARG A 348 -20.61 43.50 17.41
C ARG A 348 -19.76 44.08 16.25
N ILE A 349 -20.45 44.61 15.24
CA ILE A 349 -19.91 45.25 14.01
C ILE A 349 -19.67 46.76 14.22
N PRO A 350 -18.62 47.34 13.61
CA PRO A 350 -18.74 48.61 12.87
C PRO A 350 -18.04 48.60 11.49
N THR A 351 -18.31 49.61 10.66
CA THR A 351 -18.13 49.61 9.20
C THR A 351 -17.04 50.54 8.63
N HIS A 352 -16.32 50.08 7.59
CA HIS A 352 -15.54 50.85 6.58
C HIS A 352 -14.25 51.60 7.05
N PRO A 353 -13.29 51.99 6.17
CA PRO A 353 -13.20 51.82 4.69
C PRO A 353 -11.86 51.29 4.10
N ASN A 354 -11.98 50.57 2.97
CA ASN A 354 -11.15 50.58 1.74
C ASN A 354 -9.62 50.88 1.77
N GLY A 355 -8.81 49.94 1.23
CA GLY A 355 -7.58 50.32 0.50
C GLY A 355 -6.33 49.45 0.63
N GLY A 356 -6.27 48.30 -0.05
CA GLY A 356 -5.05 47.50 -0.23
C GLY A 356 -5.14 46.61 -1.47
N SER A 357 -4.38 46.93 -2.51
CA SER A 357 -4.35 46.17 -3.77
C SER A 357 -3.17 45.21 -3.79
N SER A 358 -3.39 43.95 -3.40
CA SER A 358 -2.38 42.90 -3.54
C SER A 358 -1.99 42.69 -5.01
N ALA A 359 -0.69 42.62 -5.28
CA ALA A 359 -0.20 42.43 -6.64
C ALA A 359 -0.19 40.93 -7.02
N SER A 360 -0.74 40.63 -8.20
CA SER A 360 -0.83 39.28 -8.75
C SER A 360 0.23 39.04 -9.84
N SER A 361 0.72 37.82 -9.95
CA SER A 361 1.48 37.35 -11.12
C SER A 361 1.00 35.97 -11.59
N VAL A 362 1.68 35.39 -12.57
CA VAL A 362 1.38 34.05 -13.11
C VAL A 362 2.35 33.03 -12.51
N TYR A 363 1.87 31.81 -12.25
CA TYR A 363 2.68 30.70 -11.79
C TYR A 363 3.29 29.93 -12.97
N GLU A 364 4.61 29.98 -13.10
CA GLU A 364 5.36 29.24 -14.13
C GLU A 364 5.93 27.95 -13.55
N ILE A 365 5.74 26.82 -14.25
CA ILE A 365 6.43 25.55 -13.95
C ILE A 365 7.82 25.56 -14.58
N ALA A 366 8.84 25.07 -13.87
CA ALA A 366 10.21 25.02 -14.38
C ALA A 366 10.36 24.07 -15.58
N ASP A 367 10.82 24.59 -16.72
CA ASP A 367 11.16 23.80 -17.90
C ASP A 367 12.60 23.26 -17.81
N PHE A 368 12.76 21.94 -17.86
CA PHE A 368 14.05 21.26 -17.82
C PHE A 368 14.72 21.07 -19.20
N THR A 369 14.09 21.52 -20.29
CA THR A 369 14.64 21.43 -21.65
C THR A 369 16.09 21.94 -21.78
N PRO A 370 16.50 23.06 -21.13
CA PRO A 370 17.90 23.51 -21.16
C PRO A 370 18.92 22.53 -20.55
N PHE A 371 18.50 21.73 -19.56
CA PHE A 371 19.36 20.81 -18.81
C PHE A 371 19.33 19.37 -19.35
N LYS A 372 18.60 19.12 -20.44
CA LYS A 372 18.36 17.77 -20.98
C LYS A 372 19.65 17.00 -21.34
N ALA A 373 20.75 17.69 -21.59
CA ALA A 373 22.06 17.09 -21.85
C ALA A 373 22.79 16.64 -20.56
N ASP A 374 22.51 17.28 -19.42
CA ASP A 374 23.16 17.02 -18.12
C ASP A 374 22.35 16.07 -17.23
N ILE A 375 21.07 15.85 -17.55
CA ILE A 375 20.18 14.92 -16.85
C ILE A 375 20.61 13.47 -17.13
N ALA A 376 21.16 12.80 -16.10
CA ALA A 376 21.68 11.44 -16.16
C ALA A 376 21.04 10.56 -15.06
N PRO A 377 19.91 9.88 -15.34
CA PRO A 377 19.15 9.13 -14.34
C PRO A 377 19.90 7.94 -13.72
N ASP A 378 20.83 7.35 -14.46
CA ASP A 378 21.73 6.29 -14.02
C ASP A 378 22.74 6.77 -12.97
N ARG A 379 23.21 8.02 -13.10
CA ARG A 379 24.16 8.66 -12.19
C ARG A 379 23.51 9.38 -11.01
N PHE A 380 22.18 9.41 -10.93
CA PHE A 380 21.44 10.16 -9.91
C PHE A 380 21.85 9.81 -8.46
N TYR A 381 22.31 8.58 -8.22
CA TYR A 381 22.74 8.12 -6.90
C TYR A 381 24.24 8.36 -6.60
N ASP A 382 25.04 8.78 -7.58
CA ASP A 382 26.48 9.05 -7.42
C ASP A 382 26.71 10.40 -6.75
N SER A 383 27.59 10.51 -5.75
CA SER A 383 27.95 11.82 -5.16
C SER A 383 28.56 12.79 -6.18
N GLY A 384 29.21 12.27 -7.23
CA GLY A 384 29.70 13.05 -8.36
C GLY A 384 28.60 13.68 -9.24
N TYR A 385 27.32 13.47 -8.93
CA TYR A 385 26.17 14.09 -9.59
C TYR A 385 25.56 15.25 -8.78
N ASP A 386 26.01 15.48 -7.54
CA ASP A 386 25.40 16.46 -6.63
C ASP A 386 25.46 17.91 -7.13
N SER A 387 26.47 18.26 -7.95
CA SER A 387 26.57 19.59 -8.58
C SER A 387 25.46 19.84 -9.59
N ILE A 388 25.17 18.87 -10.45
CA ILE A 388 24.09 18.94 -11.46
C ILE A 388 22.74 18.90 -10.74
N LEU A 389 22.57 18.00 -9.77
CA LEU A 389 21.34 17.91 -8.99
C LEU A 389 21.05 19.21 -8.21
N LYS A 390 22.08 19.89 -7.70
CA LYS A 390 21.97 21.24 -7.12
C LYS A 390 21.53 22.29 -8.15
N GLN A 391 22.09 22.27 -9.36
CA GLN A 391 21.70 23.21 -10.43
C GLN A 391 20.23 23.01 -10.83
N LEU A 392 19.77 21.75 -10.94
CA LEU A 392 18.38 21.41 -11.24
C LEU A 392 17.43 21.89 -10.13
N ILE A 393 17.80 21.72 -8.85
CA ILE A 393 17.03 22.24 -7.71
C ILE A 393 16.98 23.79 -7.75
N GLY A 394 18.11 24.45 -8.01
CA GLY A 394 18.19 25.90 -8.14
C GLY A 394 17.26 26.45 -9.22
N HIS A 395 17.29 25.84 -10.42
CA HIS A 395 16.41 26.21 -11.54
C HIS A 395 14.91 26.06 -11.21
N VAL A 396 14.51 25.01 -10.47
CA VAL A 396 13.13 24.90 -9.97
C VAL A 396 12.81 26.03 -9.01
N LEU A 397 13.72 26.39 -8.11
CA LEU A 397 13.48 27.44 -7.13
C LEU A 397 13.48 28.84 -7.75
N GLU A 398 14.27 29.11 -8.79
CA GLU A 398 14.24 30.37 -9.53
C GLU A 398 12.87 30.65 -10.21
N LYS A 399 12.08 29.60 -10.47
CA LYS A 399 10.74 29.69 -11.10
C LYS A 399 9.58 29.48 -10.14
N GLU A 400 9.65 28.43 -9.33
CA GLU A 400 8.52 27.95 -8.53
C GLU A 400 8.62 28.35 -7.04
N SER A 401 9.74 28.87 -6.53
CA SER A 401 9.87 29.32 -5.12
C SER A 401 8.84 30.41 -4.76
N PRO A 402 8.18 30.34 -3.58
CA PRO A 402 8.17 29.22 -2.64
C PRO A 402 7.42 28.01 -3.21
N ILE A 403 8.01 26.82 -3.04
CA ILE A 403 7.48 25.54 -3.53
C ILE A 403 7.37 24.54 -2.38
N LEU A 404 6.31 23.73 -2.34
CA LEU A 404 6.19 22.62 -1.40
C LEU A 404 7.33 21.60 -1.65
N ASP A 405 7.93 21.09 -0.58
CA ASP A 405 9.08 20.17 -0.65
C ASP A 405 8.76 18.87 -1.42
N GLU A 406 7.60 18.26 -1.21
CA GLU A 406 7.10 17.13 -2.01
C GLU A 406 6.99 17.49 -3.50
N LEU A 407 6.55 18.71 -3.83
CA LEU A 407 6.39 19.15 -5.21
C LEU A 407 7.76 19.36 -5.88
N LEU A 408 8.73 19.94 -5.17
CA LEU A 408 10.13 20.03 -5.62
C LEU A 408 10.71 18.64 -5.92
N VAL A 409 10.58 17.68 -5.00
CA VAL A 409 11.03 16.29 -5.22
C VAL A 409 10.37 15.71 -6.47
N ASN A 410 9.07 15.93 -6.67
CA ASN A 410 8.34 15.43 -7.83
C ASN A 410 8.77 16.11 -9.15
N ARG A 411 9.13 17.41 -9.17
CA ARG A 411 9.72 18.08 -10.35
C ARG A 411 11.03 17.40 -10.74
N ILE A 412 11.94 17.26 -9.78
CA ILE A 412 13.27 16.66 -9.99
C ILE A 412 13.14 15.19 -10.41
N ALA A 413 12.30 14.39 -9.76
CA ALA A 413 12.11 12.98 -10.10
C ALA A 413 11.57 12.79 -11.52
N ARG A 414 10.58 13.60 -11.93
CA ARG A 414 10.03 13.57 -13.30
C ARG A 414 11.04 14.01 -14.36
N ALA A 415 11.89 15.00 -14.06
CA ALA A 415 12.96 15.42 -14.96
C ALA A 415 13.91 14.26 -15.31
N HIS A 416 14.20 13.39 -14.34
CA HIS A 416 15.02 12.19 -14.52
C HIS A 416 14.24 10.96 -15.04
N GLY A 417 12.97 11.11 -15.45
CA GLY A 417 12.15 10.00 -15.95
C GLY A 417 11.73 8.99 -14.86
N PHE A 418 11.93 9.30 -13.57
CA PHE A 418 11.49 8.43 -12.49
C PHE A 418 9.97 8.47 -12.36
N HIS A 419 9.34 7.30 -12.42
CA HIS A 419 7.90 7.16 -12.33
C HIS A 419 7.37 7.27 -10.89
N ARG A 420 8.27 7.28 -9.89
CA ARG A 420 7.97 7.41 -8.45
C ARG A 420 9.11 8.12 -7.72
N SER A 421 8.75 9.02 -6.82
CA SER A 421 9.65 9.68 -5.85
C SER A 421 9.72 8.82 -4.58
N GLY A 422 10.49 7.73 -4.61
CA GLY A 422 10.69 6.89 -3.42
C GLY A 422 11.57 7.59 -2.38
N ARG A 423 11.53 7.11 -1.12
CA ARG A 423 12.27 7.71 0.02
C ARG A 423 13.73 8.06 -0.30
N VAL A 424 14.46 7.22 -1.02
CA VAL A 424 15.86 7.48 -1.42
C VAL A 424 16.02 8.72 -2.31
N ILE A 425 15.07 8.97 -3.23
CA ILE A 425 15.05 10.15 -4.09
C ILE A 425 14.68 11.39 -3.27
N SER A 426 13.63 11.29 -2.44
CA SER A 426 13.19 12.37 -1.54
C SER A 426 14.31 12.79 -0.59
N ASP A 427 14.87 11.85 0.17
CA ASP A 427 15.94 12.09 1.14
C ASP A 427 17.16 12.75 0.48
N ARG A 428 17.51 12.36 -0.76
CA ARG A 428 18.61 12.96 -1.51
C ARG A 428 18.33 14.40 -1.93
N VAL A 429 17.19 14.64 -2.57
CA VAL A 429 16.81 15.99 -3.06
C VAL A 429 16.65 16.94 -1.89
N LEU A 430 15.98 16.51 -0.81
CA LEU A 430 15.78 17.33 0.39
C LEU A 430 17.08 17.56 1.18
N LYS A 431 18.01 16.61 1.18
CA LYS A 431 19.37 16.83 1.75
C LYS A 431 20.12 17.94 1.02
N LEU A 432 20.10 17.95 -0.32
CA LEU A 432 20.74 19.02 -1.10
C LEU A 432 19.98 20.34 -1.00
N ALA A 433 18.64 20.31 -0.97
CA ALA A 433 17.82 21.49 -0.75
C ALA A 433 18.16 22.14 0.60
N LYS A 434 18.18 21.36 1.69
CA LYS A 434 18.55 21.82 3.04
C LYS A 434 20.00 22.30 3.18
N ALA A 435 20.92 21.81 2.35
CA ALA A 435 22.32 22.20 2.38
C ALA A 435 22.63 23.51 1.61
N HIS A 436 21.73 23.94 0.71
CA HIS A 436 22.02 25.02 -0.24
C HIS A 436 20.92 26.07 -0.40
N PHE A 437 19.72 25.84 0.13
CA PHE A 437 18.54 26.69 0.04
C PHE A 437 17.81 26.73 1.38
N HIS A 438 16.76 27.53 1.52
CA HIS A 438 16.07 27.73 2.79
C HIS A 438 14.81 26.87 2.90
N LEU A 439 14.80 25.90 3.84
CA LEU A 439 13.60 25.12 4.17
C LEU A 439 12.92 25.75 5.39
N LYS A 440 11.62 26.06 5.25
CA LYS A 440 10.79 26.68 6.29
C LYS A 440 9.52 25.84 6.52
N PRO A 441 9.25 25.40 7.76
CA PRO A 441 7.94 24.85 8.12
C PRO A 441 6.86 25.92 7.95
N ASP A 442 5.76 25.56 7.30
CA ASP A 442 4.69 26.50 6.99
C ASP A 442 3.70 26.65 8.18
N PRO A 443 3.30 27.88 8.55
CA PRO A 443 2.39 28.12 9.68
C PRO A 443 1.05 27.39 9.63
N VAL A 444 0.60 26.96 8.45
CA VAL A 444 -0.67 26.24 8.24
C VAL A 444 -0.46 24.82 7.66
N GLY A 445 0.75 24.29 7.80
CA GLY A 445 1.12 22.89 7.54
C GLY A 445 1.95 22.69 6.28
N GLY A 446 2.82 21.68 6.29
CA GLY A 446 3.77 21.39 5.20
C GLY A 446 5.13 22.06 5.38
N MET A 447 6.04 21.79 4.46
CA MET A 447 7.41 22.31 4.44
C MET A 447 7.67 22.96 3.08
N PHE A 448 8.09 24.21 3.06
CA PHE A 448 8.32 24.94 1.81
C PHE A 448 9.80 25.26 1.64
N VAL A 449 10.25 25.14 0.39
CA VAL A 449 11.60 25.45 -0.04
C VAL A 449 11.59 26.82 -0.69
N TRP A 450 12.46 27.69 -0.18
CA TRP A 450 12.64 29.07 -0.58
C TRP A 450 14.04 29.26 -1.17
N LEU A 451 14.14 30.09 -2.21
CA LEU A 451 15.42 30.42 -2.85
C LEU A 451 16.40 31.08 -1.86
N ASP A 452 15.91 31.96 -0.99
CA ASP A 452 16.67 32.62 0.07
C ASP A 452 15.86 32.72 1.39
N LYS A 453 16.57 32.86 2.51
CA LYS A 453 16.02 32.99 3.88
C LYS A 453 15.24 34.29 4.13
N ASP A 454 15.47 35.35 3.36
CA ASP A 454 14.88 36.68 3.55
C ASP A 454 13.60 36.87 2.68
N MET A 455 13.32 35.94 1.77
CA MET A 455 12.09 35.92 0.96
C MET A 455 10.78 35.78 1.77
N PRO A 456 10.66 34.92 2.80
CA PRO A 456 9.39 34.73 3.51
C PRO A 456 8.87 36.00 4.19
N GLU A 457 9.75 36.88 4.66
CA GLU A 457 9.37 38.14 5.33
C GLU A 457 8.95 39.22 4.31
N SER A 458 9.49 39.17 3.10
CA SER A 458 9.24 40.14 2.02
C SER A 458 8.16 39.70 1.02
N TRP A 459 7.66 38.47 1.11
CA TRP A 459 6.68 37.93 0.16
C TRP A 459 5.30 38.59 0.30
N THR A 460 4.84 39.19 -0.81
CA THR A 460 3.61 40.01 -0.87
C THR A 460 2.77 39.75 -2.14
N LEU A 461 3.12 38.73 -2.93
CA LEU A 461 2.48 38.41 -4.21
C LEU A 461 1.67 37.11 -4.13
N PHE A 462 0.62 36.99 -4.95
CA PHE A 462 -0.04 35.73 -5.21
C PHE A 462 0.05 35.34 -6.70
N ARG A 463 0.36 34.07 -6.99
CA ARG A 463 0.55 33.58 -8.37
C ARG A 463 -0.66 32.76 -8.84
N THR A 464 -1.36 33.31 -9.83
CA THR A 464 -2.49 32.68 -10.52
C THR A 464 -2.01 31.67 -11.58
N PRO A 465 -2.74 30.57 -11.86
CA PRO A 465 -2.36 29.65 -12.92
C PRO A 465 -2.63 30.23 -14.31
N GLU A 466 -1.77 29.92 -15.29
CA GLU A 466 -2.00 30.26 -16.70
C GLU A 466 -3.07 29.35 -17.35
N SER A 467 -3.16 28.11 -16.86
CA SER A 467 -3.98 27.02 -17.41
C SER A 467 -4.31 25.98 -16.35
N GLU A 468 -5.21 25.02 -16.63
CA GLU A 468 -5.51 23.93 -15.69
C GLU A 468 -4.27 23.08 -15.35
N ASP A 469 -3.35 22.89 -16.30
CA ASP A 469 -2.10 22.13 -16.11
C ASP A 469 -1.08 22.85 -15.20
N THR A 470 -1.22 24.16 -15.00
CA THR A 470 -0.41 24.97 -14.07
C THR A 470 -1.10 25.25 -12.74
N SER A 471 -2.33 24.74 -12.54
CA SER A 471 -3.04 24.87 -11.26
C SER A 471 -2.37 24.03 -10.16
N ARG A 472 -2.19 24.65 -9.00
CA ARG A 472 -1.69 24.03 -7.77
C ARG A 472 -2.86 23.67 -6.87
N ARG A 473 -2.71 22.57 -6.12
CA ARG A 473 -3.56 22.32 -4.94
C ARG A 473 -3.28 23.39 -3.90
N ILE A 474 -4.27 23.79 -3.10
CA ILE A 474 -4.07 24.86 -2.10
C ILE A 474 -3.06 24.47 -1.01
N GLU A 475 -2.90 23.18 -0.76
CA GLU A 475 -1.85 22.60 0.09
C GLU A 475 -0.43 22.80 -0.47
N GLU A 476 -0.29 23.07 -1.78
CA GLU A 476 0.98 23.35 -2.47
C GLU A 476 1.29 24.87 -2.54
N ILE A 477 0.51 25.69 -1.84
CA ILE A 477 0.63 27.16 -1.79
C ILE A 477 0.94 27.57 -0.35
N CYS A 478 2.02 28.33 -0.13
CA CYS A 478 2.48 28.68 1.22
C CYS A 478 1.56 29.71 1.90
N PHE A 479 1.67 29.81 3.22
CA PHE A 479 0.97 30.78 4.06
C PHE A 479 1.08 32.21 3.51
N GLU A 480 2.28 32.65 3.14
CA GLU A 480 2.54 34.02 2.68
C GLU A 480 1.85 34.32 1.33
N GLU A 481 1.75 33.32 0.45
CA GLU A 481 1.12 33.44 -0.86
C GLU A 481 -0.41 33.37 -0.75
N ILE A 482 -0.97 32.52 0.13
CA ILE A 482 -2.40 32.55 0.46
C ILE A 482 -2.75 33.88 1.13
N ARG A 483 -1.92 34.36 2.07
CA ARG A 483 -2.09 35.65 2.77
C ARG A 483 -2.14 36.83 1.80
N ALA A 484 -1.28 36.83 0.77
CA ALA A 484 -1.31 37.87 -0.25
C ALA A 484 -2.63 37.90 -1.05
N ALA A 485 -3.36 36.78 -1.14
CA ALA A 485 -4.67 36.69 -1.80
C ALA A 485 -5.87 37.02 -0.90
N ILE A 486 -5.67 37.29 0.41
CA ILE A 486 -6.77 37.62 1.32
C ILE A 486 -7.31 39.03 1.02
N PRO A 487 -8.63 39.21 0.82
CA PRO A 487 -9.25 40.53 0.68
C PRO A 487 -9.23 41.31 2.00
N ASN A 488 -9.22 42.65 1.94
CA ASN A 488 -9.17 43.52 3.13
C ASN A 488 -10.35 43.35 4.11
N ASP A 489 -11.45 42.72 3.69
CA ASP A 489 -12.67 42.49 4.48
C ASP A 489 -13.13 41.03 4.24
N PRO A 490 -12.53 40.05 4.96
CA PRO A 490 -12.82 38.63 4.75
C PRO A 490 -14.17 38.22 5.36
N ASN A 491 -14.92 37.43 4.61
CA ASN A 491 -16.26 36.92 4.94
C ASN A 491 -16.32 35.37 4.84
N ASP A 492 -17.48 34.78 5.13
CA ASP A 492 -17.68 33.31 5.13
C ASP A 492 -17.41 32.63 3.77
N ASP A 493 -17.52 33.37 2.66
CA ASP A 493 -17.25 32.92 1.29
C ASP A 493 -15.79 33.15 0.86
N THR A 494 -15.02 33.97 1.57
CA THR A 494 -13.62 34.30 1.23
C THR A 494 -12.72 33.07 1.01
N PRO A 495 -12.82 31.95 1.75
CA PRO A 495 -12.08 30.74 1.40
C PRO A 495 -12.37 30.22 -0.01
N VAL A 496 -13.61 30.34 -0.49
CA VAL A 496 -14.02 29.93 -1.84
C VAL A 496 -13.55 30.94 -2.89
N GLU A 497 -13.55 32.23 -2.56
CA GLU A 497 -13.01 33.29 -3.45
C GLU A 497 -11.50 33.12 -3.66
N ILE A 498 -10.73 32.93 -2.58
CA ILE A 498 -9.29 32.67 -2.62
C ILE A 498 -8.99 31.39 -3.43
N ALA A 499 -9.77 30.33 -3.24
CA ALA A 499 -9.64 29.10 -4.02
C ALA A 499 -9.82 29.34 -5.53
N ARG A 500 -10.82 30.15 -5.93
CA ARG A 500 -11.04 30.53 -7.33
C ARG A 500 -9.87 31.33 -7.91
N THR A 501 -9.26 32.23 -7.14
CA THR A 501 -8.06 32.98 -7.54
C THR A 501 -6.90 32.06 -7.93
N PHE A 502 -6.74 30.92 -7.25
CA PHE A 502 -5.75 29.89 -7.58
C PHE A 502 -6.23 28.85 -8.61
N GLY A 503 -7.37 29.08 -9.28
CA GLY A 503 -7.95 28.20 -10.29
C GLY A 503 -8.71 26.98 -9.76
N ILE A 504 -8.92 26.88 -8.44
CA ILE A 504 -9.51 25.70 -7.80
C ILE A 504 -11.03 25.76 -7.89
N LYS A 505 -11.60 24.98 -8.83
CA LYS A 505 -13.05 24.94 -9.10
C LYS A 505 -13.91 24.40 -7.95
N ARG A 506 -13.36 23.50 -7.12
CA ARG A 506 -14.04 22.91 -5.97
C ARG A 506 -13.08 22.79 -4.80
N LEU A 507 -13.30 23.59 -3.77
CA LEU A 507 -12.51 23.58 -2.55
C LEU A 507 -12.84 22.35 -1.69
N ALA A 508 -11.84 21.54 -1.37
CA ALA A 508 -11.97 20.41 -0.45
C ALA A 508 -11.89 20.87 1.01
N ALA A 509 -12.34 20.05 1.96
CA ALA A 509 -12.38 20.42 3.39
C ALA A 509 -10.99 20.75 3.97
N GLN A 510 -9.96 19.96 3.64
CA GLN A 510 -8.58 20.22 4.04
C GLN A 510 -8.09 21.57 3.51
N GLY A 511 -8.32 21.84 2.22
CA GLY A 511 -7.97 23.09 1.59
C GLY A 511 -8.72 24.30 2.14
N ARG A 512 -10.01 24.13 2.48
CA ARG A 512 -10.81 25.15 3.17
C ARG A 512 -10.21 25.48 4.54
N LYS A 513 -9.93 24.44 5.35
CA LYS A 513 -9.28 24.57 6.66
C LYS A 513 -7.93 25.28 6.55
N ARG A 514 -7.12 24.99 5.52
CA ARG A 514 -5.84 25.69 5.27
C ARG A 514 -6.04 27.19 5.08
N ILE A 515 -6.98 27.61 4.23
CA ILE A 515 -7.26 29.04 4.00
C ILE A 515 -7.85 29.70 5.26
N GLU A 516 -8.78 29.05 5.95
CA GLU A 516 -9.36 29.55 7.20
C GLU A 516 -8.30 29.73 8.30
N MET A 517 -7.34 28.80 8.43
CA MET A 517 -6.19 28.95 9.33
C MET A 517 -5.24 30.09 8.90
N THR A 518 -5.11 30.38 7.60
CA THR A 518 -4.35 31.55 7.14
C THR A 518 -5.05 32.84 7.54
N ILE A 519 -6.37 32.96 7.29
CA ILE A 519 -7.18 34.13 7.66
C ILE A 519 -7.12 34.36 9.18
N ALA A 520 -7.34 33.31 9.99
CA ALA A 520 -7.30 33.37 11.45
C ALA A 520 -5.91 33.67 12.06
N ARG A 521 -4.85 33.70 11.24
CA ARG A 521 -3.49 34.12 11.64
C ARG A 521 -3.15 35.54 11.14
N CYS A 522 -4.02 36.17 10.36
CA CYS A 522 -3.81 37.50 9.78
C CYS A 522 -4.69 38.59 10.40
N GLY A 523 -5.81 38.20 11.03
CA GLY A 523 -6.56 39.03 11.99
C GLY A 523 -6.08 38.81 13.42
#